data_AF-A0A261BHB1-F1
#
_entry.id   AF-A0A261BHB1-F1
#
_cell.length_a   1.000
_cell.length_b   1.000
_cell.length_c   1.000
_cell.angle_alpha   90.00
_cell.angle_beta   90.00
_cell.angle_gamma   90.00
#
_symmetry.space_group_name_H-M   'P 1'
#
loop_
_entity.id
_entity.type
_entity.pdbx_description
1 polymer ?
#
loop_
_entity_poly.entity_id
_entity_poly.type
_entity_poly.pdbx_seq_one_letter_code
_entity_poly.pdbx_strand_id
1 'polypeptide(L)'
;MFYAKVSHFMSPVEISLQPKYLSSARKSIMNQLNAAYQSALSRPDGFQEDQIFVPVACAVQELGIWYRGRISQISGKEHVVVELVDFGTQILVPRHHILPLFRRFGRAPPLCLKCKTDGLSINDLEIKDLHDFKDIVSECNALFRVEIKSMDEPFLV
;
A
#
# COMPACT_ATOMS: atom_id res chain seq x y z
N MET A 1 -10.18 18.26 6.38
CA MET A 1 -8.83 18.32 6.98
C MET A 1 -8.72 17.29 8.09
N PHE A 2 -7.60 16.56 8.19
CA PHE A 2 -7.39 15.47 9.16
C PHE A 2 -5.90 15.28 9.48
N TYR A 3 -5.58 14.51 10.52
CA TYR A 3 -4.20 14.10 10.78
C TYR A 3 -3.87 12.78 10.08
N ALA A 4 -2.68 12.66 9.50
CA ALA A 4 -2.20 11.43 8.87
C ALA A 4 -0.71 11.21 9.16
N LYS A 5 -0.30 9.94 9.13
CA LYS A 5 1.12 9.59 9.10
C LYS A 5 1.60 9.47 7.66
N VAL A 6 2.77 10.03 7.33
CA VAL A 6 3.50 9.66 6.11
C VAL A 6 4.08 8.26 6.34
N SER A 7 3.53 7.25 5.67
CA SER A 7 3.98 5.85 5.81
C SER A 7 5.09 5.49 4.84
N HIS A 8 5.09 6.12 3.67
CA HIS A 8 6.10 5.95 2.63
C HIS A 8 6.14 7.20 1.76
N PHE A 9 7.28 7.51 1.18
CA PHE A 9 7.40 8.56 0.16
C PHE A 9 8.63 8.30 -0.70
N MET A 10 8.57 8.73 -1.96
CA MET A 10 9.74 8.82 -2.84
C MET A 10 10.19 10.27 -3.03
N SER A 11 9.24 11.21 -2.96
CA SER A 11 9.46 12.64 -3.13
C SER A 11 8.26 13.42 -2.56
N PRO A 12 8.33 14.77 -2.48
CA PRO A 12 7.17 15.61 -2.13
C PRO A 12 5.96 15.46 -3.07
N VAL A 13 6.15 14.91 -4.26
CA VAL A 13 5.08 14.67 -5.25
C VAL A 13 4.63 13.21 -5.31
N GLU A 14 5.22 12.33 -4.50
CA GLU A 14 4.84 10.93 -4.38
C GLU A 14 4.88 10.48 -2.92
N ILE A 15 3.76 10.68 -2.23
CA ILE A 15 3.62 10.48 -0.79
C ILE A 15 2.49 9.49 -0.53
N SER A 16 2.72 8.57 0.40
CA SER A 16 1.71 7.67 0.95
C SER A 16 1.34 8.10 2.36
N LEU A 17 0.05 8.38 2.56
CA LEU A 17 -0.52 8.84 3.82
C LEU A 17 -1.40 7.77 4.44
N GLN A 18 -1.27 7.61 5.74
CA GLN A 18 -2.12 6.78 6.57
C GLN A 18 -2.97 7.68 7.48
N PRO A 19 -4.24 7.94 7.10
CA PRO A 19 -5.12 8.79 7.90
C PRO A 19 -5.32 8.21 9.31
N LYS A 20 -5.22 9.07 10.33
CA LYS A 20 -5.31 8.65 11.73
C LYS A 20 -6.69 8.08 12.07
N TYR A 21 -7.75 8.62 11.49
CA TYR A 21 -9.12 8.13 11.70
C TYR A 21 -9.34 6.71 11.14
N LEU A 22 -8.46 6.21 10.27
CA LEU A 22 -8.50 4.82 9.76
C LEU A 22 -7.59 3.86 10.54
N SER A 23 -6.86 4.31 11.56
CA SER A 23 -5.88 3.47 12.27
C SER A 23 -6.51 2.21 12.88
N SER A 24 -7.67 2.35 13.51
CA SER A 24 -8.39 1.23 14.12
C SER A 24 -8.92 0.25 13.07
N ALA A 25 -9.43 0.76 11.94
CA ALA A 25 -9.86 -0.07 10.82
C ALA A 25 -8.69 -0.86 10.22
N ARG A 26 -7.52 -0.21 10.03
CA ARG A 26 -6.30 -0.87 9.55
C ARG A 26 -5.83 -1.97 10.50
N LYS A 27 -5.79 -1.69 11.80
CA LYS A 27 -5.44 -2.70 12.81
C LYS A 27 -6.42 -3.89 12.79
N SER A 28 -7.72 -3.60 12.70
CA SER A 28 -8.76 -4.62 12.67
C SER A 28 -8.66 -5.52 11.43
N ILE A 29 -8.56 -4.93 10.23
CA ILE A 29 -8.46 -5.73 8.99
C ILE A 29 -7.15 -6.52 8.93
N MET A 30 -6.04 -5.95 9.41
CA MET A 30 -4.75 -6.64 9.49
C MET A 30 -4.83 -7.88 10.38
N ASN A 31 -5.43 -7.75 11.57
CA ASN A 31 -5.60 -8.87 12.50
C ASN A 31 -6.50 -9.96 11.91
N GLN A 32 -7.64 -9.57 11.32
CA GLN A 32 -8.57 -10.52 10.70
C GLN A 32 -7.96 -11.22 9.49
N LEU A 33 -7.20 -10.50 8.67
CA LEU A 33 -6.49 -11.03 7.51
C LEU A 33 -5.46 -12.07 7.96
N ASN A 34 -4.60 -11.72 8.92
CA ASN A 34 -3.57 -12.62 9.42
C ASN A 34 -4.18 -13.87 10.06
N ALA A 35 -5.21 -13.74 10.89
CA ALA A 35 -5.91 -14.89 11.46
C ALA A 35 -6.51 -15.81 10.37
N ALA A 36 -7.05 -15.23 9.30
CA ALA A 36 -7.66 -15.99 8.21
C ALA A 36 -6.66 -16.74 7.33
N TYR A 37 -5.49 -16.14 7.05
CA TYR A 37 -4.49 -16.75 6.17
C TYR A 37 -3.44 -17.58 6.93
N GLN A 38 -3.24 -17.35 8.23
CA GLN A 38 -2.41 -18.24 9.07
C GLN A 38 -3.13 -19.56 9.38
N SER A 39 -4.46 -19.54 9.49
CA SER A 39 -5.28 -20.76 9.68
C SER A 39 -5.56 -21.52 8.38
N ALA A 40 -5.33 -20.89 7.22
CA ALA A 40 -5.41 -21.56 5.93
C ALA A 40 -4.19 -22.48 5.78
N LEU A 41 -4.39 -23.78 6.07
CA LEU A 41 -3.35 -24.80 6.03
C LEU A 41 -2.78 -25.07 4.63
N SER A 42 -3.41 -24.53 3.58
CA SER A 42 -3.06 -24.77 2.18
C SER A 42 -3.39 -23.58 1.29
N ARG A 43 -2.63 -23.43 0.20
CA ARG A 43 -3.02 -22.65 -0.99
C ARG A 43 -4.46 -23.06 -1.36
N PRO A 44 -5.40 -22.13 -1.65
CA PRO A 44 -6.76 -22.51 -2.02
C PRO A 44 -6.74 -23.53 -3.16
N ASP A 45 -7.51 -24.62 -3.02
CA ASP A 45 -7.60 -25.65 -4.06
C ASP A 45 -7.98 -25.00 -5.40
N GLY A 46 -7.17 -25.27 -6.42
CA GLY A 46 -7.37 -24.72 -7.77
C GLY A 46 -6.78 -23.32 -8.01
N PHE A 47 -6.00 -22.73 -7.09
CA PHE A 47 -5.25 -21.51 -7.41
C PHE A 47 -4.09 -21.82 -8.38
N GLN A 48 -4.22 -21.31 -9.60
CA GLN A 48 -3.29 -21.51 -10.72
C GLN A 48 -2.38 -20.30 -10.90
N GLU A 49 -1.18 -20.50 -11.48
CA GLU A 49 -0.20 -19.41 -11.67
C GLU A 49 -0.62 -18.34 -12.67
N ASP A 50 -1.49 -18.68 -13.61
CA ASP A 50 -2.07 -17.76 -14.60
C ASP A 50 -3.02 -16.74 -13.97
N GLN A 51 -3.48 -16.99 -12.73
CA GLN A 51 -4.27 -16.03 -11.94
C GLN A 51 -3.41 -14.92 -11.30
N ILE A 52 -2.09 -14.94 -11.50
CA ILE A 52 -1.16 -13.89 -11.10
C ILE A 52 -0.87 -13.00 -12.32
N PHE A 53 -1.65 -11.93 -12.47
CA PHE A 53 -1.55 -10.94 -13.55
C PHE A 53 -1.70 -9.49 -13.03
N VAL A 54 -1.49 -8.51 -13.90
CA VAL A 54 -1.52 -7.07 -13.54
C VAL A 54 -2.72 -6.37 -14.21
N PRO A 55 -3.46 -5.49 -13.49
CA PRO A 55 -3.52 -5.38 -12.03
C PRO A 55 -4.49 -6.43 -11.45
N VAL A 56 -4.18 -6.99 -10.27
CA VAL A 56 -5.11 -7.85 -9.53
C VAL A 56 -4.96 -7.67 -8.02
N ALA A 57 -6.07 -7.71 -7.30
CA ALA A 57 -6.08 -7.76 -5.84
C ALA A 57 -5.53 -9.09 -5.33
N CYS A 58 -4.68 -9.05 -4.30
CA CYS A 58 -4.13 -10.26 -3.69
C CYS A 58 -3.99 -10.14 -2.17
N ALA A 59 -3.84 -11.28 -1.52
CA ALA A 59 -3.18 -11.38 -0.24
C ALA A 59 -1.70 -11.71 -0.50
N VAL A 60 -0.80 -11.03 0.19
CA VAL A 60 0.65 -11.24 0.05
C VAL A 60 1.26 -11.50 1.42
N GLN A 61 2.15 -12.47 1.51
CA GLN A 61 2.93 -12.75 2.71
C GLN A 61 4.32 -12.14 2.61
N GLU A 62 4.73 -11.43 3.65
CA GLU A 62 6.09 -10.92 3.83
C GLU A 62 6.52 -11.21 5.27
N LEU A 63 7.63 -11.92 5.46
CA LEU A 63 8.16 -12.29 6.78
C LEU A 63 7.11 -12.92 7.72
N GLY A 64 6.25 -13.79 7.19
CA GLY A 64 5.20 -14.48 7.95
C GLY A 64 3.95 -13.65 8.23
N ILE A 65 3.91 -12.39 7.78
CA ILE A 65 2.80 -11.47 7.98
C ILE A 65 2.04 -11.30 6.66
N TRP A 66 0.73 -11.39 6.73
CA TRP A 66 -0.17 -11.21 5.58
C TRP A 66 -0.63 -9.76 5.45
N TYR A 67 -0.66 -9.28 4.21
CA TYR A 67 -1.09 -7.93 3.83
C TYR A 67 -2.08 -7.99 2.67
N ARG A 68 -2.94 -6.96 2.57
CA ARG A 68 -3.70 -6.72 1.34
C ARG A 68 -2.78 -6.07 0.31
N GLY A 69 -2.76 -6.64 -0.87
CA GLY A 69 -1.90 -6.22 -1.96
C GLY A 69 -2.66 -5.96 -3.25
N ARG A 70 -2.03 -5.22 -4.15
CA ARG A 70 -2.38 -5.13 -5.56
C ARG A 70 -1.13 -5.42 -6.37
N ILE A 71 -1.17 -6.42 -7.24
CA ILE A 71 -0.03 -6.72 -8.11
C ILE A 71 0.13 -5.57 -9.10
N SER A 72 1.27 -4.88 -9.04
CA SER A 72 1.56 -3.72 -9.89
C SER A 72 2.47 -4.08 -11.07
N GLN A 73 3.28 -5.13 -10.95
CA GLN A 73 4.19 -5.56 -12.00
C GLN A 73 4.53 -7.05 -11.88
N ILE A 74 4.75 -7.72 -13.02
CA ILE A 74 5.41 -9.03 -13.08
C ILE A 74 6.91 -8.83 -13.29
N SER A 75 7.73 -9.42 -12.41
CA SER A 75 9.19 -9.30 -12.45
C SER A 75 9.82 -10.66 -12.76
N GLY A 76 10.02 -10.94 -14.05
CA GLY A 76 10.50 -12.23 -14.52
C GLY A 76 9.50 -13.38 -14.27
N LYS A 77 10.03 -14.61 -14.14
CA LYS A 77 9.19 -15.81 -13.96
C LYS A 77 8.75 -16.02 -12.52
N GLU A 78 9.62 -15.70 -11.56
CA GLU A 78 9.44 -16.12 -10.16
C GLU A 78 8.92 -15.03 -9.22
N HIS A 79 8.98 -13.75 -9.61
CA HIS A 79 8.69 -12.63 -8.72
C HIS A 79 7.63 -11.68 -9.27
N VAL A 80 7.00 -10.95 -8.35
CA VAL A 80 6.03 -9.89 -8.65
C VAL A 80 6.26 -8.70 -7.74
N VAL A 81 5.96 -7.50 -8.24
CA VAL A 81 5.89 -6.30 -7.43
C VAL A 81 4.44 -6.13 -6.96
N VAL A 82 4.27 -5.96 -5.65
CA VAL A 82 2.97 -5.82 -5.01
C VAL A 82 2.93 -4.50 -4.24
N GLU A 83 1.92 -3.69 -4.51
CA GLU A 83 1.59 -2.53 -3.69
C GLU A 83 0.79 -2.97 -2.46
N LEU A 84 1.31 -2.68 -1.27
CA LEU A 84 0.60 -2.88 -0.01
C LEU A 84 -0.43 -1.77 0.18
N VAL A 85 -1.66 -1.99 -0.26
CA VAL A 85 -2.69 -0.94 -0.43
C VAL A 85 -3.10 -0.23 0.88
N ASP A 86 -2.78 -0.82 2.04
CA ASP A 86 -3.04 -0.23 3.36
C ASP A 86 -1.84 0.58 3.92
N PHE A 87 -0.70 0.53 3.23
CA PHE A 87 0.57 1.13 3.64
C PHE A 87 1.18 2.05 2.59
N GLY A 88 0.85 1.85 1.31
CA GLY A 88 1.33 2.64 0.17
C GLY A 88 2.73 2.27 -0.32
N THR A 89 3.39 1.31 0.34
CA THR A 89 4.71 0.79 -0.03
C THR A 89 4.59 -0.33 -1.08
N GLN A 90 5.59 -0.45 -1.95
CA GLN A 90 5.73 -1.60 -2.86
C GLN A 90 6.77 -2.58 -2.33
N ILE A 91 6.51 -3.87 -2.53
CA ILE A 91 7.43 -4.97 -2.18
C ILE A 91 7.63 -5.90 -3.38
N LEU A 92 8.83 -6.44 -3.52
CA LEU A 92 9.15 -7.49 -4.49
C LEU A 92 9.11 -8.83 -3.76
N VAL A 93 8.20 -9.73 -4.18
CA VAL A 93 8.00 -11.02 -3.52
C VAL A 93 7.98 -12.18 -4.51
N PRO A 94 8.35 -13.39 -4.07
CA PRO A 94 8.13 -14.60 -4.85
C PRO A 94 6.63 -14.82 -5.13
N ARG A 95 6.30 -15.39 -6.30
CA ARG A 95 4.91 -15.69 -6.69
C ARG A 95 4.19 -16.64 -5.73
N HIS A 96 4.92 -17.51 -5.03
CA HIS A 96 4.34 -18.42 -4.06
C HIS A 96 3.92 -17.75 -2.75
N HIS A 97 4.31 -16.49 -2.50
CA HIS A 97 3.80 -15.67 -1.39
C HIS A 97 2.43 -15.03 -1.71
N ILE A 98 1.96 -15.15 -2.95
CA ILE A 98 0.70 -14.57 -3.41
C ILE A 98 -0.43 -15.59 -3.27
N LEU A 99 -1.54 -15.14 -2.70
CA LEU A 99 -2.81 -15.85 -2.70
C LEU A 99 -3.95 -14.93 -3.18
N PRO A 100 -5.05 -15.49 -3.73
CA PRO A 100 -6.25 -14.72 -4.01
C PRO A 100 -6.76 -14.04 -2.74
N LEU A 101 -7.15 -12.77 -2.84
CA LEU A 101 -7.72 -12.04 -1.72
C LEU A 101 -9.14 -12.57 -1.43
N PHE A 102 -9.42 -13.03 -0.21
CA PHE A 102 -10.77 -13.44 0.16
C PHE A 102 -11.75 -12.28 -0.01
N ARG A 103 -12.90 -12.56 -0.61
CA ARG A 103 -13.92 -11.55 -0.97
C ARG A 103 -14.28 -10.58 0.16
N ARG A 104 -14.33 -11.06 1.40
CA ARG A 104 -14.62 -10.21 2.58
C ARG A 104 -13.58 -9.10 2.82
N PHE A 105 -12.32 -9.33 2.46
CA PHE A 105 -11.23 -8.35 2.59
C PHE A 105 -11.11 -7.43 1.38
N GLY A 106 -11.61 -7.84 0.21
CA GLY A 106 -11.70 -7.01 -1.00
C GLY A 106 -12.81 -5.96 -0.95
N ARG A 107 -13.79 -6.09 -0.04
CA ARG A 107 -14.88 -5.10 0.12
C ARG A 107 -14.45 -3.80 0.79
N ALA A 108 -13.35 -3.83 1.55
CA ALA A 108 -12.84 -2.61 2.17
C ALA A 108 -11.95 -1.87 1.15
N PRO A 109 -12.07 -0.54 1.03
CA PRO A 109 -11.19 0.24 0.17
C PRO A 109 -9.74 0.20 0.71
N PRO A 110 -8.73 0.58 -0.10
CA PRO A 110 -7.39 0.88 0.39
C PRO A 110 -7.42 1.84 1.58
N LEU A 111 -6.66 1.54 2.65
CA LEU A 111 -6.61 2.35 3.88
C LEU A 111 -5.38 3.28 3.93
N CYS A 112 -4.71 3.44 2.79
CA CYS A 112 -3.67 4.42 2.54
C CYS A 112 -4.08 5.30 1.36
N LEU A 113 -3.72 6.58 1.44
CA LEU A 113 -3.94 7.55 0.38
C LEU A 113 -2.61 7.82 -0.31
N LYS A 114 -2.61 7.77 -1.64
CA LYS A 114 -1.50 8.32 -2.44
C LYS A 114 -1.80 9.78 -2.74
N CYS A 115 -0.81 10.64 -2.55
CA CYS A 115 -0.96 12.07 -2.78
C CYS A 115 0.35 12.72 -3.22
N LYS A 116 0.21 13.95 -3.71
CA LYS A 116 1.30 14.88 -3.97
C LYS A 116 1.06 16.16 -3.18
N THR A 117 2.12 16.87 -2.86
CA THR A 117 2.01 18.22 -2.28
C THR A 117 1.43 19.17 -3.33
N ASP A 118 0.46 19.98 -2.93
CA ASP A 118 -0.14 20.98 -3.80
C ASP A 118 0.90 22.03 -4.23
N GLY A 119 0.81 22.49 -5.48
CA GLY A 119 1.73 23.47 -6.04
C GLY A 119 3.14 22.97 -6.39
N LEU A 120 3.45 21.68 -6.21
CA LEU A 120 4.72 21.09 -6.64
C LEU A 120 4.58 20.22 -7.89
N SER A 121 5.59 20.27 -8.76
CA SER A 121 5.73 19.43 -9.95
C SER A 121 7.06 18.69 -9.90
N ILE A 122 7.09 17.47 -10.44
CA ILE A 122 8.31 16.66 -10.51
C ILE A 122 9.44 17.35 -11.28
N ASN A 123 9.09 18.19 -12.26
CA ASN A 123 10.06 18.91 -13.09
C ASN A 123 10.74 20.06 -12.34
N ASP A 124 10.15 20.52 -11.24
CA ASP A 124 10.63 21.65 -10.45
C ASP A 124 11.40 21.19 -9.20
N LEU A 125 11.53 19.87 -8.98
CA LEU A 125 12.20 19.32 -7.80
C LEU A 125 13.70 19.21 -8.00
N GLU A 126 14.45 19.75 -7.05
CA GLU A 126 15.89 19.57 -6.92
C GLU A 126 16.22 18.50 -5.88
N ILE A 127 17.47 18.01 -5.91
CA ILE A 127 17.98 17.06 -4.90
C ILE A 127 17.85 17.63 -3.48
N LYS A 128 18.03 18.95 -3.33
CA LYS A 128 17.86 19.63 -2.05
C LYS A 128 16.43 19.51 -1.52
N ASP A 129 15.41 19.64 -2.36
CA ASP A 129 14.01 19.51 -1.94
C ASP A 129 13.68 18.12 -1.41
N LEU A 130 14.33 17.08 -1.98
CA LEU A 130 14.18 15.70 -1.50
C LEU A 130 14.78 15.51 -0.10
N HIS A 131 15.95 16.13 0.15
CA HIS A 131 16.58 16.11 1.47
C HIS A 131 15.75 16.89 2.50
N ASP A 132 15.37 18.13 2.17
CA ASP A 132 14.57 18.98 3.05
C ASP A 132 13.24 18.28 3.41
N PHE A 133 12.56 17.66 2.44
CA PHE A 133 11.33 16.92 2.71
C PHE A 133 11.55 15.72 3.62
N LYS A 134 12.63 14.95 3.41
CA LYS A 134 12.98 13.83 4.27
C LYS A 134 13.21 14.30 5.72
N ASP A 135 13.91 15.41 5.90
CA ASP A 135 14.20 15.98 7.22
C ASP A 135 12.91 16.45 7.90
N ILE A 136 12.04 17.18 7.18
CA ILE A 136 10.72 17.59 7.68
C ILE A 136 9.88 16.39 8.14
N VAL A 137 9.83 15.31 7.34
CA VAL A 137 9.11 14.07 7.71
C VAL A 137 9.66 13.45 8.98
N SER A 138 10.99 13.42 9.14
CA SER A 138 11.66 12.89 10.33
C SER A 138 11.36 13.73 11.57
N GLU A 139 11.56 15.05 11.50
CA GLU A 139 11.37 15.99 12.61
C GLU A 139 9.92 15.99 13.13
N CYS A 140 8.96 15.83 12.23
CA CYS A 140 7.54 15.78 12.58
C CYS A 140 7.07 14.39 13.06
N ASN A 141 7.97 13.42 13.28
CA ASN A 141 7.62 12.02 13.57
C ASN A 141 6.62 11.44 12.57
N ALA A 142 6.79 11.83 11.31
CA ALA A 142 5.91 11.54 10.18
C ALA A 142 4.44 11.96 10.35
N LEU A 143 4.06 12.76 11.36
CA LEU A 143 2.68 13.13 11.65
C LEU A 143 2.36 14.53 11.13
N PHE A 144 1.41 14.61 10.19
CA PHE A 144 1.04 15.86 9.53
C PHE A 144 -0.46 16.13 9.63
N ARG A 145 -0.81 17.42 9.65
CA ARG A 145 -2.17 17.91 9.43
C ARG A 145 -2.35 18.10 7.92
N VAL A 146 -3.30 17.39 7.35
CA VAL A 146 -3.53 17.29 5.90
C VAL A 146 -4.84 17.96 5.54
N GLU A 147 -4.77 18.82 4.53
CA GLU A 147 -5.92 19.41 3.85
C GLU A 147 -5.91 18.92 2.41
N ILE A 148 -7.02 18.38 1.94
CA ILE A 148 -7.14 17.90 0.56
C ILE A 148 -7.63 19.07 -0.29
N LYS A 149 -6.84 19.45 -1.30
CA LYS A 149 -7.14 20.54 -2.24
C LYS A 149 -7.92 20.05 -3.45
N SER A 150 -7.51 18.92 -4.00
CA SER A 150 -8.20 18.21 -5.08
C SER A 150 -8.09 16.71 -4.86
N MET A 151 -8.98 15.95 -5.50
CA MET A 151 -8.95 14.50 -5.52
C MET A 151 -9.15 14.05 -6.96
N ASP A 152 -8.36 13.07 -7.36
CA ASP A 152 -8.68 12.25 -8.52
C ASP A 152 -9.43 11.00 -7.97
N GLU A 153 -10.66 10.75 -8.42
CA GLU A 153 -11.44 9.59 -7.96
C GLU A 153 -10.70 8.28 -8.28
N PRO A 154 -10.73 7.27 -7.39
CA PRO A 154 -9.70 6.24 -7.36
C PRO A 154 -9.82 5.19 -8.48
N PHE A 155 -8.66 4.65 -8.83
CA PHE A 155 -8.47 3.36 -9.49
C PHE A 155 -9.24 2.27 -8.72
N LEU A 156 -10.21 1.65 -9.39
CA LEU A 156 -10.84 0.39 -8.97
C LEU A 156 -9.74 -0.62 -8.62
N VAL A 157 -9.86 -1.28 -7.46
CA VAL A 157 -9.13 -2.52 -7.17
C VAL A 157 -9.96 -3.70 -7.66
#